data_AF-A0A815AKH8-F1
#
_entry.id   AF-A0A815AKH8-F1
#
_cell.length_a   1.000
_cell.length_b   1.000
_cell.length_c   1.000
_cell.angle_alpha   90.00
_cell.angle_beta   90.00
_cell.angle_gamma   90.00
#
_symmetry.space_group_name_H-M   'P 1'
#
loop_
_entity.id
_entity.type
_entity.pdbx_description
1 polymer ?
#
loop_
_entity_poly.entity_id
_entity_poly.type
_entity_poly.pdbx_seq_one_letter_code
_entity_poly.pdbx_strand_id
1 'polypeptide(L)'
;MPLKLFLINKLDQTRFRLNGIIPSSRLPNKRQLCQTFRDHIFYRAEQLPPKVDLRTDMTAVEDQSQIGSCTANSLAGAYEYLTKKANGRDTDVSRLFIYYNARVKDQGSEKVIDSGCTMTSAIEALEEFGTCLESIWPYDISNVNVRPNDQAYRESINHKITEALRINIDLHEMKSCLAQGFPFAFGLILYASFDNARTTGVVPMPNQSESSQQSYGSHALLAVGYSDQSQAFIVRNSWGENWGDKGYCYIPYDYLTNSNLCFDVWTIRKIATDSFSRDQWNNRDTINYVGINRNHNFNDHNRIIESIEESDDDDDDDDDSDQSYNPYQNYRGYREQRNRRNDFYQEPFTGYSGGDNSSYSFYNQYQRDDQFGSRGDYSNFDPSWCTTPNFFSNPFIPSPTFPAYQQYGQSYGYTNPYTYDYNSNF
;
A
#
# COMPACT_ATOMS: atom_id res chain seq x y z
N MET A 1 -19.95 14.59 -13.25
CA MET A 1 -20.71 14.47 -11.98
C MET A 1 -19.72 14.32 -10.82
N PRO A 2 -20.07 14.61 -9.56
CA PRO A 2 -19.15 14.38 -8.44
C PRO A 2 -18.85 12.88 -8.28
N LEU A 3 -17.59 12.54 -7.97
CA LEU A 3 -17.19 11.18 -7.59
C LEU A 3 -18.01 10.71 -6.38
N LYS A 4 -18.35 9.42 -6.34
CA LYS A 4 -19.13 8.89 -5.21
C LYS A 4 -18.24 8.74 -4.00
N LEU A 5 -18.69 9.29 -2.88
CA LEU A 5 -17.94 9.30 -1.61
C LEU A 5 -17.89 7.92 -0.93
N PHE A 6 -18.85 7.06 -1.25
CA PHE A 6 -19.02 5.74 -0.67
C PHE A 6 -19.38 4.71 -1.74
N LEU A 7 -18.81 3.50 -1.63
CA LEU A 7 -19.39 2.27 -2.17
C LEU A 7 -20.50 1.84 -1.23
N ILE A 8 -21.71 1.62 -1.77
CA ILE A 8 -22.89 1.29 -0.96
C ILE A 8 -23.33 -0.12 -1.34
N ASN A 9 -23.38 -0.99 -0.35
CA ASN A 9 -23.93 -2.32 -0.54
C ASN A 9 -25.44 -2.22 -0.80
N LYS A 10 -25.90 -2.82 -1.90
CA LYS A 10 -27.31 -2.72 -2.29
C LYS A 10 -28.26 -3.52 -1.39
N LEU A 11 -27.77 -4.56 -0.71
CA LEU A 11 -28.58 -5.47 0.11
C LEU A 11 -28.79 -4.94 1.52
N ASP A 12 -27.72 -4.52 2.20
CA ASP A 12 -27.75 -4.13 3.62
C ASP A 12 -27.46 -2.64 3.86
N GLN A 13 -27.22 -1.86 2.80
CA GLN A 13 -26.93 -0.42 2.85
C GLN A 13 -25.62 -0.06 3.59
N THR A 14 -24.76 -1.04 3.87
CA THR A 14 -23.41 -0.79 4.42
C THR A 14 -22.64 0.12 3.48
N ARG A 15 -21.93 1.10 4.05
CA ARG A 15 -21.18 2.11 3.31
C ARG A 15 -19.68 1.93 3.53
N PHE A 16 -18.93 1.86 2.45
CA PHE A 16 -17.47 1.81 2.47
C PHE A 16 -16.92 3.11 1.90
N ARG A 17 -16.11 3.81 2.68
CA ARG A 17 -15.58 5.12 2.30
C ARG A 17 -14.55 4.98 1.18
N LEU A 18 -14.76 5.70 0.09
CA LEU A 18 -13.86 5.79 -1.07
C LEU A 18 -13.09 7.11 -1.09
N ASN A 19 -12.20 7.29 -2.05
CA ASN A 19 -11.50 8.55 -2.32
C ASN A 19 -10.66 9.05 -1.13
N GLY A 20 -10.12 8.13 -0.33
CA GLY A 20 -9.13 8.43 0.70
C GLY A 20 -7.71 8.56 0.14
N ILE A 21 -7.47 8.06 -1.06
CA ILE A 21 -6.22 8.24 -1.79
C ILE A 21 -6.36 9.29 -2.89
N ILE A 22 -5.41 10.21 -2.92
CA ILE A 22 -5.25 11.23 -3.95
C ILE A 22 -4.08 10.82 -4.85
N PRO A 23 -4.22 10.80 -6.19
CA PRO A 23 -3.08 10.59 -7.08
C PRO A 23 -2.00 11.64 -6.85
N SER A 24 -0.77 11.19 -6.61
CA SER A 24 0.36 12.08 -6.41
C SER A 24 0.74 12.77 -7.72
N SER A 25 0.66 14.10 -7.74
CA SER A 25 1.23 14.93 -8.82
C SER A 25 2.71 15.24 -8.60
N ARG A 26 3.24 14.89 -7.41
CA ARG A 26 4.59 15.22 -6.97
C ARG A 26 5.46 13.98 -7.02
N LEU A 27 6.57 14.08 -7.76
CA LEU A 27 7.70 13.19 -7.51
C LEU A 27 8.24 13.53 -6.11
N PRO A 28 8.56 12.53 -5.28
CA PRO A 28 9.07 12.80 -3.95
C PRO A 28 10.36 13.62 -3.99
N ASN A 29 10.72 14.23 -2.86
CA ASN A 29 11.95 15.02 -2.74
C ASN A 29 13.17 14.29 -3.32
N LYS A 30 14.04 15.02 -4.04
CA LYS A 30 15.16 14.51 -4.87
C LYS A 30 16.07 13.45 -4.24
N ARG A 31 16.08 13.26 -2.91
CA ARG A 31 16.77 12.12 -2.26
C ARG A 31 16.18 10.76 -2.65
N GLN A 32 14.89 10.66 -2.97
CA GLN A 32 14.22 9.41 -3.37
C GLN A 32 14.30 9.11 -4.87
N LEU A 33 14.84 10.03 -5.69
CA LEU A 33 14.88 9.90 -7.16
C LEU A 33 16.01 9.00 -7.71
N CYS A 34 16.72 8.24 -6.86
CA CYS A 34 17.84 7.41 -7.29
C CYS A 34 17.70 5.91 -7.02
N GLN A 35 16.60 5.43 -6.45
CA GLN A 35 16.38 4.00 -6.30
C GLN A 35 14.98 3.65 -6.82
N THR A 36 14.89 3.49 -8.14
CA THR A 36 13.75 2.75 -8.69
C THR A 36 13.85 1.31 -8.22
N PHE A 37 12.71 0.67 -7.89
CA PHE A 37 12.72 -0.74 -7.50
C PHE A 37 13.44 -1.63 -8.53
N ARG A 38 13.49 -1.21 -9.80
CA ARG A 38 14.24 -1.84 -10.88
C ARG A 38 15.67 -2.22 -10.51
N ASP A 39 16.38 -1.38 -9.75
CA ASP A 39 17.76 -1.65 -9.32
C ASP A 39 17.86 -2.70 -8.20
N HIS A 40 16.73 -3.10 -7.64
CA HIS A 40 16.55 -4.06 -6.56
C HIS A 40 15.88 -5.36 -7.02
N ILE A 41 15.74 -5.56 -8.34
CA ILE A 41 15.21 -6.80 -8.90
C ILE A 41 16.32 -7.86 -8.91
N PHE A 42 16.17 -8.87 -8.04
CA PHE A 42 17.11 -10.00 -7.96
C PHE A 42 16.71 -11.18 -8.86
N TYR A 43 15.42 -11.34 -9.14
CA TYR A 43 14.89 -12.46 -9.90
C TYR A 43 14.69 -12.06 -11.36
N ARG A 44 15.06 -12.96 -12.29
CA ARG A 44 14.52 -12.91 -13.65
C ARG A 44 13.07 -13.41 -13.65
N ALA A 45 12.32 -13.06 -14.69
CA ALA A 45 10.89 -13.40 -14.76
C ALA A 45 10.65 -14.91 -14.68
N GLU A 46 11.53 -15.71 -15.26
CA GLU A 46 11.45 -17.18 -15.28
C GLU A 46 11.82 -17.82 -13.94
N GLN A 47 12.42 -17.07 -13.02
CA GLN A 47 12.86 -17.53 -11.70
C GLN A 47 11.85 -17.21 -10.60
N LEU A 48 10.80 -16.44 -10.91
CA LEU A 48 9.78 -16.11 -9.92
C LEU A 48 8.99 -17.38 -9.56
N PRO A 49 8.72 -17.62 -8.26
CA PRO A 49 7.85 -18.72 -7.86
C PRO A 49 6.46 -18.51 -8.46
N PRO A 50 5.72 -19.57 -8.84
CA PRO A 50 4.40 -19.43 -9.46
C PRO A 50 3.33 -18.88 -8.50
N LYS A 51 3.62 -18.86 -7.20
CA LYS A 51 2.74 -18.35 -6.15
C LYS A 51 3.56 -17.80 -4.99
N VAL A 52 3.11 -16.66 -4.45
CA VAL A 52 3.59 -16.09 -3.19
C VAL A 52 2.37 -15.73 -2.34
N ASP A 53 2.41 -16.02 -1.04
CA ASP A 53 1.34 -15.69 -0.11
C ASP A 53 1.95 -15.26 1.23
N LEU A 54 1.91 -13.97 1.53
CA LEU A 54 2.51 -13.38 2.74
C LEU A 54 1.51 -13.28 3.90
N ARG A 55 0.27 -13.79 3.74
CA ARG A 55 -0.81 -13.60 4.73
C ARG A 55 -0.52 -14.20 6.10
N THR A 56 0.33 -15.21 6.20
CA THR A 56 0.70 -15.84 7.49
C THR A 56 1.38 -14.87 8.45
N ASP A 57 2.06 -13.86 7.90
CA ASP A 57 2.79 -12.84 8.64
C ASP A 57 2.04 -11.49 8.66
N MET A 58 0.78 -11.45 8.18
CA MET A 58 -0.05 -10.26 8.30
C MET A 58 -0.72 -10.20 9.69
N THR A 59 -1.00 -8.98 10.15
CA THR A 59 -1.88 -8.67 11.29
C THR A 59 -3.36 -8.79 10.90
N ALA A 60 -4.26 -8.71 11.89
CA ALA A 60 -5.72 -8.73 11.69
C ALA A 60 -6.18 -7.63 10.74
N VAL A 61 -7.22 -7.86 9.93
CA VAL A 61 -7.62 -6.86 8.91
C VAL A 61 -8.30 -5.65 9.53
N GLU A 62 -7.79 -4.47 9.20
CA GLU A 62 -8.29 -3.19 9.68
C GLU A 62 -9.66 -2.81 9.10
N ASP A 63 -10.41 -2.00 9.86
CA ASP A 63 -11.60 -1.30 9.38
C ASP A 63 -11.37 0.22 9.42
N GLN A 64 -11.27 0.85 8.25
CA GLN A 64 -11.08 2.29 8.14
C GLN A 64 -12.32 3.10 8.54
N SER A 65 -13.48 2.44 8.71
CA SER A 65 -14.76 3.08 9.00
C SER A 65 -15.17 4.10 7.92
N GLN A 66 -15.64 5.28 8.32
CA GLN A 66 -16.28 6.25 7.43
C GLN A 66 -15.38 7.43 7.04
N ILE A 67 -14.05 7.32 7.23
CA ILE A 67 -13.07 8.38 6.93
C ILE A 67 -12.11 7.99 5.79
N GLY A 68 -11.50 9.00 5.15
CA GLY A 68 -10.66 8.84 3.96
C GLY A 68 -9.24 8.31 4.22
N SER A 69 -9.05 7.41 5.19
CA SER A 69 -7.72 7.01 5.70
C SER A 69 -7.09 5.78 5.01
N CYS A 70 -7.57 5.37 3.84
CA CYS A 70 -7.17 4.10 3.23
C CYS A 70 -5.66 4.00 2.93
N THR A 71 -5.00 5.10 2.57
CA THR A 71 -3.54 5.18 2.43
C THR A 71 -2.83 4.79 3.71
N ALA A 72 -3.23 5.39 4.84
CA ALA A 72 -2.67 5.10 6.15
C ALA A 72 -2.93 3.66 6.59
N ASN A 73 -4.12 3.10 6.32
CA ASN A 73 -4.42 1.69 6.62
C ASN A 73 -3.52 0.75 5.80
N SER A 74 -3.33 1.02 4.51
CA SER A 74 -2.47 0.17 3.66
C SER A 74 -1.00 0.20 4.11
N LEU A 75 -0.48 1.36 4.51
CA LEU A 75 0.89 1.50 4.97
C LEU A 75 1.11 1.04 6.41
N ALA A 76 0.11 1.17 7.29
CA ALA A 76 0.12 0.55 8.61
C ALA A 76 0.27 -0.96 8.47
N GLY A 77 -0.56 -1.62 7.65
CA GLY A 77 -0.44 -3.06 7.42
C GLY A 77 0.92 -3.50 6.86
N ALA A 78 1.54 -2.69 6.00
CA ALA A 78 2.89 -2.95 5.51
C ALA A 78 3.96 -2.81 6.62
N TYR A 79 3.83 -1.78 7.46
CA TYR A 79 4.72 -1.54 8.60
C TYR A 79 4.62 -2.65 9.64
N GLU A 80 3.40 -3.05 9.99
CA GLU A 80 3.11 -4.09 10.97
C GLU A 80 3.61 -5.46 10.50
N TYR A 81 3.44 -5.77 9.21
CA TYR A 81 4.04 -6.95 8.61
C TYR A 81 5.56 -6.98 8.83
N LEU A 82 6.27 -5.91 8.49
CA LEU A 82 7.72 -5.85 8.68
C LEU A 82 8.12 -5.96 10.15
N THR A 83 7.33 -5.35 11.04
CA THR A 83 7.54 -5.42 12.48
C THR A 83 7.41 -6.87 12.97
N LYS A 84 6.32 -7.55 12.60
CA LYS A 84 6.09 -8.95 12.93
C LYS A 84 7.17 -9.87 12.34
N LYS A 85 7.62 -9.64 11.10
CA LYS A 85 8.74 -10.37 10.51
C LYS A 85 10.04 -10.20 11.29
N ALA A 86 10.27 -9.01 11.86
CA ALA A 86 11.49 -8.70 12.59
C ALA A 86 11.48 -9.23 14.03
N ASN A 87 10.33 -9.15 14.73
CA ASN A 87 10.24 -9.41 16.17
C ASN A 87 9.35 -10.62 16.56
N GLY A 88 8.66 -11.22 15.60
CA GLY A 88 7.77 -12.37 15.79
C GLY A 88 6.45 -12.06 16.50
N ARG A 89 6.05 -10.79 16.63
CA ARG A 89 4.86 -10.36 17.37
C ARG A 89 3.99 -9.42 16.55
N ASP A 90 2.68 -9.58 16.72
CA ASP A 90 1.73 -8.60 16.22
C ASP A 90 1.95 -7.26 16.92
N THR A 91 1.94 -6.20 16.12
CA THR A 91 2.02 -4.82 16.58
C THR A 91 0.96 -4.06 15.79
N ASP A 92 0.22 -3.18 16.47
CA ASP A 92 -0.82 -2.36 15.87
C ASP A 92 -0.37 -0.90 15.95
N VAL A 93 -0.19 -0.26 14.80
CA VAL A 93 0.35 1.11 14.70
C VAL A 93 -0.73 2.12 14.38
N SER A 94 -0.62 3.32 14.94
CA SER A 94 -1.68 4.32 14.85
C SER A 94 -1.89 4.80 13.41
N ARG A 95 -3.02 4.39 12.83
CA ARG A 95 -3.43 4.79 11.48
C ARG A 95 -3.80 6.26 11.44
N LEU A 96 -4.41 6.80 12.51
CA LEU A 96 -4.73 8.23 12.59
C LEU A 96 -3.47 9.10 12.72
N PHE A 97 -2.40 8.62 13.37
CA PHE A 97 -1.14 9.34 13.42
C PHE A 97 -0.53 9.48 12.02
N ILE A 98 -0.46 8.36 11.28
CA ILE A 98 0.02 8.36 9.88
C ILE A 98 -0.87 9.29 9.04
N TYR A 99 -2.19 9.13 9.13
CA TYR A 99 -3.14 9.87 8.30
C TYR A 99 -3.17 11.38 8.58
N TYR A 100 -3.05 11.80 9.84
CA TYR A 100 -2.97 13.21 10.20
C TYR A 100 -1.72 13.85 9.61
N ASN A 101 -0.53 13.29 9.89
CA ASN A 101 0.74 13.85 9.44
C ASN A 101 0.87 13.86 7.91
N ALA A 102 0.33 12.85 7.21
CA ALA A 102 0.27 12.83 5.76
C ALA A 102 -0.55 14.00 5.20
N ARG A 103 -1.70 14.30 5.80
CA ARG A 103 -2.54 15.44 5.37
C ARG A 103 -1.92 16.79 5.69
N VAL A 104 -1.17 16.92 6.80
CA VAL A 104 -0.40 18.13 7.07
C VAL A 104 0.57 18.42 5.93
N LYS A 105 1.27 17.39 5.42
CA LYS A 105 2.19 17.50 4.27
C LYS A 105 1.48 17.83 2.95
N ASP A 106 0.32 17.23 2.69
CA ASP A 106 -0.44 17.51 1.47
C ASP A 106 -1.10 18.88 1.46
N GLN A 107 -1.71 19.27 2.58
CA GLN A 107 -2.47 20.52 2.70
C GLN A 107 -1.59 21.70 3.12
N GLY A 108 -0.36 21.46 3.59
CA GLY A 108 0.58 22.49 4.03
C GLY A 108 0.14 23.22 5.30
N SER A 109 -0.69 22.59 6.13
CA SER A 109 -1.34 23.21 7.30
C SER A 109 -1.65 22.16 8.37
N GLU A 110 -1.51 22.53 9.65
CA GLU A 110 -1.94 21.70 10.78
C GLU A 110 -3.47 21.65 10.96
N LYS A 111 -4.19 22.62 10.37
CA LYS A 111 -5.66 22.64 10.33
C LYS A 111 -6.16 21.81 9.16
N VAL A 112 -6.01 20.49 9.28
CA VAL A 112 -6.36 19.54 8.23
C VAL A 112 -7.87 19.26 8.18
N ILE A 113 -8.34 18.88 7.00
CA ILE A 113 -9.68 18.29 6.78
C ILE A 113 -9.58 16.85 6.26
N ASP A 114 -10.64 16.05 6.40
CA ASP A 114 -10.70 14.67 5.88
C ASP A 114 -10.87 14.67 4.35
N SER A 115 -9.77 14.91 3.63
CA SER A 115 -9.73 14.97 2.16
C SER A 115 -9.12 13.73 1.50
N GLY A 116 -8.68 12.75 2.28
CA GLY A 116 -7.67 11.79 1.84
C GLY A 116 -6.27 12.40 1.80
N CYS A 117 -5.27 11.59 1.43
CA CYS A 117 -3.91 12.03 1.18
C CYS A 117 -3.25 11.23 0.05
N THR A 118 -2.10 11.70 -0.42
CA THR A 118 -1.25 11.00 -1.39
C THR A 118 -0.46 9.89 -0.69
N MET A 119 -0.16 8.80 -1.41
CA MET A 119 0.73 7.76 -0.89
C MET A 119 2.13 8.34 -0.57
N THR A 120 2.60 9.27 -1.40
CA THR A 120 3.88 9.98 -1.21
C THR A 120 3.94 10.70 0.13
N SER A 121 2.94 11.52 0.47
CA SER A 121 2.96 12.22 1.76
C SER A 121 2.79 11.30 2.96
N ALA A 122 2.13 10.15 2.80
CA ALA A 122 2.06 9.16 3.87
C ALA A 122 3.40 8.44 4.09
N ILE A 123 4.13 8.09 3.03
CA ILE A 123 5.51 7.59 3.12
C ILE A 123 6.43 8.65 3.76
N GLU A 124 6.39 9.90 3.29
CA GLU A 124 7.19 10.98 3.87
C GLU A 124 6.85 11.24 5.34
N ALA A 125 5.59 11.07 5.75
CA ALA A 125 5.18 11.19 7.15
C ALA A 125 5.80 10.07 8.01
N LEU A 126 5.81 8.83 7.51
CA LEU A 126 6.47 7.71 8.17
C LEU A 126 7.99 7.87 8.23
N GLU A 127 8.61 8.49 7.23
CA GLU A 127 10.06 8.80 7.23
C GLU A 127 10.39 9.92 8.22
N GLU A 128 9.60 10.98 8.26
CA GLU A 128 9.89 12.16 9.07
C GLU A 128 9.48 11.96 10.54
N PHE A 129 8.27 11.45 10.78
CA PHE A 129 7.66 11.37 12.10
C PHE A 129 7.58 9.95 12.65
N GLY A 130 7.60 8.93 11.78
CA GLY A 130 7.34 7.54 12.18
C GLY A 130 5.87 7.30 12.49
N THR A 131 5.61 6.40 13.42
CA THR A 131 4.26 6.11 13.92
C THR A 131 4.31 5.69 15.39
N CYS A 132 3.21 5.84 16.14
CA CYS A 132 3.11 5.33 17.51
C CYS A 132 2.25 4.06 17.54
N LEU A 133 2.11 3.42 18.70
CA LEU A 133 1.10 2.36 18.85
C LEU A 133 -0.31 2.92 18.69
N GLU A 134 -1.22 2.13 18.12
CA GLU A 134 -2.63 2.51 18.06
C GLU A 134 -3.23 2.64 19.47
N SER A 135 -2.72 1.92 20.48
CA SER A 135 -3.11 2.11 21.88
C SER A 135 -2.77 3.50 22.44
N ILE A 136 -1.83 4.22 21.84
CA ILE A 136 -1.35 5.54 22.29
C ILE A 136 -2.09 6.66 21.54
N TRP A 137 -2.42 6.43 20.27
CA TRP A 137 -3.32 7.28 19.50
C TRP A 137 -4.39 6.42 18.81
N PRO A 138 -5.49 6.09 19.52
CA PRO A 138 -6.50 5.14 19.06
C PRO A 138 -7.22 5.56 17.78
N TYR A 139 -7.73 4.58 17.05
CA TYR A 139 -8.56 4.77 15.87
C TYR A 139 -9.98 5.25 16.20
N ASP A 140 -10.07 6.40 16.86
CA ASP A 140 -11.32 7.13 17.08
C ASP A 140 -11.51 8.13 15.95
N ILE A 141 -12.44 7.83 15.04
CA ILE A 141 -12.68 8.65 13.85
C ILE A 141 -13.14 10.09 14.17
N SER A 142 -13.58 10.38 15.39
CA SER A 142 -13.86 11.76 15.82
C SER A 142 -12.58 12.61 15.90
N ASN A 143 -11.42 11.96 16.10
CA ASN A 143 -10.10 12.59 16.12
C ASN A 143 -9.46 12.69 14.73
N VAL A 144 -10.20 12.43 13.64
CA VAL A 144 -9.63 12.43 12.29
C VAL A 144 -8.92 13.75 11.94
N ASN A 145 -9.36 14.90 12.44
CA ASN A 145 -8.70 16.19 12.15
C ASN A 145 -7.93 16.75 13.36
N VAL A 146 -7.83 15.98 14.44
CA VAL A 146 -7.18 16.39 15.69
C VAL A 146 -5.70 16.04 15.61
N ARG A 147 -4.83 17.01 15.95
CA ARG A 147 -3.39 16.77 16.06
C ARG A 147 -3.14 15.71 17.12
N PRO A 148 -2.35 14.65 16.83
CA PRO A 148 -1.90 13.71 17.84
C PRO A 148 -1.24 14.43 19.02
N ASN A 149 -1.46 13.89 20.22
CA ASN A 149 -0.86 14.46 21.42
C ASN A 149 0.67 14.29 21.42
N ASP A 150 1.36 15.03 22.29
CA ASP A 150 2.83 14.99 22.33
C ASP A 150 3.39 13.64 22.78
N GLN A 151 2.59 12.81 23.46
CA GLN A 151 3.00 11.44 23.79
C GLN A 151 3.14 10.59 22.53
N ALA A 152 2.19 10.67 21.61
CA ALA A 152 2.24 9.99 20.32
C ALA A 152 3.50 10.40 19.53
N TYR A 153 3.81 11.70 19.44
CA TYR A 153 5.00 12.18 18.75
C TYR A 153 6.32 11.79 19.45
N ARG A 154 6.34 11.71 20.79
CA ARG A 154 7.53 11.25 21.53
C ARG A 154 7.82 9.78 21.31
N GLU A 155 6.79 8.94 21.23
CA GLU A 155 6.95 7.52 20.93
C GLU A 155 7.34 7.31 19.46
N SER A 156 6.72 8.04 18.55
CA SER A 156 6.87 7.81 17.11
C SER A 156 8.29 8.01 16.57
N ILE A 157 9.12 8.79 17.27
CA ILE A 157 10.49 9.10 16.85
C ILE A 157 11.37 7.85 16.67
N ASN A 158 11.07 6.78 17.41
CA ASN A 158 11.80 5.51 17.37
C ASN A 158 11.23 4.53 16.33
N HIS A 159 10.16 4.90 15.63
CA HIS A 159 9.35 4.00 14.81
C HIS A 159 9.24 4.49 13.36
N LYS A 160 10.32 5.10 12.86
CA LYS A 160 10.40 5.61 11.48
C LYS A 160 10.63 4.50 10.47
N ILE A 161 10.23 4.73 9.23
CA ILE A 161 10.75 3.96 8.10
C ILE A 161 12.05 4.60 7.63
N THR A 162 13.01 3.78 7.22
CA THR A 162 14.33 4.25 6.76
C THR A 162 14.56 3.97 5.28
N GLU A 163 13.72 3.14 4.66
CA GLU A 163 13.80 2.82 3.24
C GLU A 163 12.39 2.48 2.72
N ALA A 164 11.98 3.18 1.67
CA ALA A 164 10.81 2.87 0.87
C ALA A 164 11.15 3.05 -0.61
N LEU A 165 10.58 2.21 -1.47
CA LEU A 165 10.85 2.20 -2.90
C LEU A 165 9.54 2.33 -3.68
N ARG A 166 9.60 3.08 -4.77
CA ARG A 166 8.53 3.10 -5.77
C ARG A 166 8.71 1.94 -6.74
N ILE A 167 7.63 1.23 -7.01
CA ILE A 167 7.60 0.11 -7.96
C ILE A 167 6.94 0.60 -9.25
N ASN A 168 7.48 0.24 -10.41
CA ASN A 168 6.78 0.52 -11.65
C ASN A 168 5.51 -0.34 -11.76
N ILE A 169 4.52 0.15 -12.49
CA ILE A 169 3.31 -0.63 -12.81
C ILE A 169 3.70 -1.62 -13.91
N ASP A 170 4.33 -2.70 -13.47
CA ASP A 170 4.86 -3.77 -14.30
C ASP A 170 4.71 -5.08 -13.53
N LEU A 171 4.19 -6.10 -14.22
CA LEU A 171 3.87 -7.38 -13.60
C LEU A 171 5.11 -8.03 -12.98
N HIS A 172 6.25 -7.95 -13.65
CA HIS A 172 7.49 -8.56 -13.20
C HIS A 172 8.06 -7.85 -11.98
N GLU A 173 8.07 -6.51 -11.97
CA GLU A 173 8.51 -5.74 -10.80
C GLU A 173 7.63 -6.00 -9.58
N MET A 174 6.30 -5.97 -9.75
CA MET A 174 5.34 -6.21 -8.66
C MET A 174 5.47 -7.63 -8.09
N LYS A 175 5.56 -8.65 -8.95
CA LYS A 175 5.79 -10.04 -8.51
C LYS A 175 7.15 -10.19 -7.84
N SER A 176 8.18 -9.53 -8.36
CA SER A 176 9.52 -9.55 -7.76
C SER A 176 9.53 -8.95 -6.35
N CYS A 177 8.81 -7.86 -6.11
CA CYS A 177 8.69 -7.28 -4.77
C CYS A 177 8.09 -8.29 -3.77
N LEU A 178 7.00 -8.93 -4.16
CA LEU A 178 6.32 -9.93 -3.33
C LEU A 178 7.19 -11.18 -3.12
N ALA A 179 7.87 -11.67 -4.17
CA ALA A 179 8.78 -12.82 -4.09
C ALA A 179 10.01 -12.56 -3.21
N GLN A 180 10.40 -11.29 -3.04
CA GLN A 180 11.42 -10.88 -2.07
C GLN A 180 10.88 -10.79 -0.63
N GLY A 181 9.59 -11.06 -0.41
CA GLY A 181 8.96 -11.06 0.91
C GLY A 181 8.49 -9.68 1.36
N PHE A 182 8.24 -8.74 0.44
CA PHE A 182 7.79 -7.39 0.78
C PHE A 182 6.42 -7.10 0.17
N PRO A 183 5.41 -6.73 0.99
CA PRO A 183 4.14 -6.24 0.47
C PRO A 183 4.32 -4.84 -0.16
N PHE A 184 3.38 -4.45 -1.01
CA PHE A 184 3.36 -3.11 -1.60
C PHE A 184 1.96 -2.50 -1.56
N ALA A 185 1.89 -1.24 -1.15
CA ALA A 185 0.68 -0.44 -1.18
C ALA A 185 0.50 0.22 -2.55
N PHE A 186 -0.74 0.42 -2.97
CA PHE A 186 -1.04 1.03 -4.27
C PHE A 186 -2.40 1.74 -4.23
N GLY A 187 -2.60 2.68 -5.15
CA GLY A 187 -3.89 3.26 -5.48
C GLY A 187 -4.55 2.54 -6.65
N LEU A 188 -5.87 2.36 -6.56
CA LEU A 188 -6.69 1.73 -7.59
C LEU A 188 -7.97 2.52 -7.83
N ILE A 189 -8.28 2.75 -9.10
CA ILE A 189 -9.59 3.26 -9.53
C ILE A 189 -10.59 2.10 -9.42
N LEU A 190 -11.69 2.33 -8.69
CA LEU A 190 -12.76 1.36 -8.50
C LEU A 190 -13.98 1.71 -9.35
N TYR A 191 -14.70 0.66 -9.76
CA TYR A 191 -15.98 0.73 -10.46
C TYR A 191 -17.08 0.07 -9.62
N ALA A 192 -18.34 0.19 -10.04
CA ALA A 192 -19.47 -0.36 -9.30
C ALA A 192 -19.38 -1.89 -9.16
N SER A 193 -18.81 -2.56 -10.17
CA SER A 193 -18.54 -4.01 -10.18
C SER A 193 -17.60 -4.47 -9.06
N PHE A 194 -16.86 -3.58 -8.41
CA PHE A 194 -16.03 -3.94 -7.25
C PHE A 194 -16.88 -4.45 -6.07
N ASP A 195 -18.14 -4.01 -5.93
CA ASP A 195 -19.07 -4.51 -4.90
C ASP A 195 -19.35 -6.02 -5.05
N ASN A 196 -19.14 -6.60 -6.23
CA ASN A 196 -19.29 -8.04 -6.46
C ASN A 196 -18.26 -8.89 -5.70
N ALA A 197 -17.12 -8.29 -5.33
CA ALA A 197 -16.08 -8.97 -4.56
C ALA A 197 -16.43 -9.10 -3.07
N ARG A 198 -17.52 -8.49 -2.59
CA ARG A 198 -17.82 -8.38 -1.15
C ARG A 198 -17.98 -9.72 -0.42
N THR A 199 -18.37 -10.79 -1.11
CA THR A 199 -18.59 -12.10 -0.48
C THR A 199 -17.41 -13.06 -0.69
N THR A 200 -16.79 -13.03 -1.87
CA THR A 200 -15.76 -14.03 -2.25
C THR A 200 -14.36 -13.45 -2.31
N GLY A 201 -14.22 -12.13 -2.21
CA GLY A 201 -12.98 -11.41 -2.50
C GLY A 201 -12.63 -11.36 -3.99
N VAL A 202 -13.31 -12.08 -4.88
CA VAL A 202 -12.92 -12.15 -6.30
C VAL A 202 -13.34 -10.88 -7.02
N VAL A 203 -12.35 -10.07 -7.44
CA VAL A 203 -12.60 -8.79 -8.11
C VAL A 203 -12.75 -9.02 -9.62
N PRO A 204 -13.89 -8.66 -10.23
CA PRO A 204 -14.03 -8.71 -11.68
C PRO A 204 -13.23 -7.58 -12.35
N MET A 205 -12.80 -7.81 -13.59
CA MET A 205 -12.37 -6.71 -14.45
C MET A 205 -13.54 -5.71 -14.65
N PRO A 206 -13.28 -4.39 -14.65
CA PRO A 206 -14.28 -3.41 -15.03
C PRO A 206 -14.79 -3.73 -16.43
N ASN A 207 -16.11 -3.79 -16.59
CA ASN A 207 -16.68 -4.08 -17.91
C ASN A 207 -16.58 -2.83 -18.82
N GLN A 208 -16.68 -3.02 -20.14
CA GLN A 208 -16.49 -1.94 -21.12
C GLN A 208 -17.52 -0.80 -20.98
N SER A 209 -18.71 -1.08 -20.45
CA SER A 209 -19.72 -0.06 -20.14
C SER A 209 -19.38 0.77 -18.90
N GLU A 210 -18.66 0.19 -17.93
CA GLU A 210 -18.13 0.91 -16.77
C GLU A 210 -16.88 1.72 -17.15
N SER A 211 -16.00 1.17 -17.99
CA SER A 211 -14.81 1.87 -18.47
C SER A 211 -15.15 3.09 -19.34
N SER A 212 -16.35 3.12 -19.94
CA SER A 212 -16.91 4.26 -20.67
C SER A 212 -17.80 5.17 -19.79
N GLN A 213 -18.11 4.73 -18.58
CA GLN A 213 -18.77 5.52 -17.54
C GLN A 213 -17.72 6.08 -16.56
N GLN A 214 -18.14 7.08 -15.78
CA GLN A 214 -17.27 7.71 -14.79
C GLN A 214 -16.91 6.70 -13.69
N SER A 215 -15.64 6.67 -13.27
CA SER A 215 -15.19 5.82 -12.17
C SER A 215 -16.02 6.07 -10.89
N TYR A 216 -16.14 5.04 -10.06
CA TYR A 216 -16.90 5.12 -8.81
C TYR A 216 -16.12 5.91 -7.76
N GLY A 217 -14.81 5.68 -7.69
CA GLY A 217 -13.88 6.39 -6.82
C GLY A 217 -12.48 5.75 -6.90
N SER A 218 -11.57 6.22 -6.05
CA SER A 218 -10.25 5.60 -5.84
C SER A 218 -10.17 4.96 -4.46
N HIS A 219 -9.31 3.97 -4.30
CA HIS A 219 -9.04 3.32 -3.01
C HIS A 219 -7.59 2.87 -2.92
N ALA A 220 -7.04 2.83 -1.72
CA ALA A 220 -5.69 2.32 -1.46
C ALA A 220 -5.77 0.96 -0.78
N LEU A 221 -5.00 0.00 -1.27
CA LEU A 221 -4.94 -1.36 -0.74
C LEU A 221 -3.50 -1.85 -0.65
N LEU A 222 -3.30 -3.02 -0.03
CA LEU A 222 -1.98 -3.63 0.18
C LEU A 222 -1.90 -4.98 -0.53
N ALA A 223 -1.03 -5.11 -1.53
CA ALA A 223 -0.74 -6.40 -2.16
C ALA A 223 0.18 -7.22 -1.25
N VAL A 224 -0.21 -8.47 -1.00
CA VAL A 224 0.45 -9.39 -0.06
C VAL A 224 0.76 -10.75 -0.68
N GLY A 225 0.58 -10.91 -1.98
CA GLY A 225 0.87 -12.16 -2.66
C GLY A 225 0.35 -12.17 -4.09
N TYR A 226 0.56 -13.28 -4.79
CA TYR A 226 0.07 -13.52 -6.13
C TYR A 226 -0.05 -15.01 -6.44
N SER A 227 -0.85 -15.37 -7.43
CA SER A 227 -1.01 -16.73 -7.94
C SER A 227 -1.09 -16.73 -9.46
N ASP A 228 -0.10 -17.35 -10.13
CA ASP A 228 -0.10 -17.50 -11.60
C ASP A 228 -1.22 -18.43 -12.07
N GLN A 229 -1.62 -19.42 -11.26
CA GLN A 229 -2.76 -20.27 -11.59
C GLN A 229 -4.06 -19.46 -11.71
N SER A 230 -4.22 -18.45 -10.86
CA SER A 230 -5.42 -17.60 -10.81
C SER A 230 -5.27 -16.31 -11.59
N GLN A 231 -4.07 -16.00 -12.10
CA GLN A 231 -3.70 -14.73 -12.74
C GLN A 231 -4.13 -13.52 -11.89
N ALA A 232 -3.90 -13.59 -10.57
CA ALA A 232 -4.38 -12.60 -9.62
C ALA A 232 -3.38 -12.30 -8.50
N PHE A 233 -3.39 -11.05 -8.04
CA PHE A 233 -2.76 -10.61 -6.81
C PHE A 233 -3.67 -10.90 -5.61
N ILE A 234 -3.08 -11.29 -4.50
CA ILE A 234 -3.73 -11.40 -3.20
C ILE A 234 -3.57 -10.05 -2.51
N VAL A 235 -4.68 -9.43 -2.13
CA VAL A 235 -4.71 -8.04 -1.67
C VAL A 235 -5.48 -7.95 -0.35
N ARG A 236 -4.87 -7.29 0.64
CA ARG A 236 -5.50 -6.93 1.92
C ARG A 236 -6.25 -5.62 1.75
N ASN A 237 -7.54 -5.62 2.09
CA ASN A 237 -8.37 -4.42 2.15
C ASN A 237 -8.36 -3.84 3.58
N SER A 238 -9.08 -2.73 3.79
CA SER A 238 -9.22 -2.05 5.08
C SER A 238 -10.69 -1.77 5.42
N TRP A 239 -11.58 -2.72 5.12
CA TRP A 239 -13.03 -2.64 5.38
C TRP A 239 -13.51 -3.73 6.34
N GLY A 240 -12.61 -4.19 7.22
CA GLY A 240 -12.85 -5.23 8.21
C GLY A 240 -12.89 -6.66 7.63
N GLU A 241 -12.79 -7.63 8.52
CA GLU A 241 -12.72 -9.07 8.17
C GLU A 241 -14.03 -9.61 7.56
N ASN A 242 -15.17 -8.94 7.78
CA ASN A 242 -16.45 -9.36 7.22
C ASN A 242 -16.62 -8.99 5.74
N TRP A 243 -15.66 -8.26 5.16
CA TRP A 243 -15.68 -7.89 3.75
C TRP A 243 -14.78 -8.82 2.93
N GLY A 244 -15.25 -9.26 1.76
CA GLY A 244 -14.48 -10.10 0.85
C GLY A 244 -14.22 -11.49 1.43
N ASP A 245 -13.04 -12.03 1.15
CA ASP A 245 -12.55 -13.25 1.77
C ASP A 245 -11.76 -12.90 3.04
N LYS A 246 -12.47 -12.78 4.17
CA LYS A 246 -11.88 -12.45 5.48
C LYS A 246 -11.08 -11.14 5.48
N GLY A 247 -11.57 -10.11 4.79
CA GLY A 247 -10.90 -8.83 4.62
C GLY A 247 -9.94 -8.76 3.42
N TYR A 248 -9.79 -9.85 2.66
CA TYR A 248 -8.94 -9.92 1.47
C TYR A 248 -9.76 -9.95 0.17
N CYS A 249 -9.10 -9.56 -0.91
CA CYS A 249 -9.59 -9.71 -2.27
C CYS A 249 -8.50 -10.20 -3.22
N TYR A 250 -8.94 -10.64 -4.39
CA TYR A 250 -8.14 -11.22 -5.45
C TYR A 250 -8.31 -10.37 -6.70
N ILE A 251 -7.28 -9.59 -7.04
CA ILE A 251 -7.33 -8.61 -8.13
C ILE A 251 -6.62 -9.19 -9.36
N PRO A 252 -7.27 -9.26 -10.54
CA PRO A 252 -6.65 -9.73 -11.77
C PRO A 252 -5.37 -8.97 -12.11
N TYR A 253 -4.37 -9.67 -12.66
CA TYR A 253 -3.12 -9.05 -13.12
C TYR A 253 -3.38 -7.87 -14.05
N ASP A 254 -4.20 -8.08 -15.08
CA ASP A 254 -4.55 -7.05 -16.08
C ASP A 254 -5.19 -5.80 -15.46
N TYR A 255 -5.84 -5.92 -14.30
CA TYR A 255 -6.38 -4.75 -13.60
C TYR A 255 -5.24 -3.98 -12.92
N LEU A 256 -4.45 -4.69 -12.11
CA LEU A 256 -3.43 -4.05 -11.28
C LEU A 256 -2.23 -3.53 -12.08
N THR A 257 -1.97 -4.10 -13.25
CA THR A 257 -0.89 -3.68 -14.15
C THR A 257 -1.35 -2.69 -15.22
N ASN A 258 -2.60 -2.22 -15.18
CA ASN A 258 -3.07 -1.18 -16.06
C ASN A 258 -2.79 0.21 -15.46
N SER A 259 -1.88 0.97 -16.06
CA SER A 259 -1.46 2.30 -15.57
C SER A 259 -2.55 3.38 -15.65
N ASN A 260 -3.67 3.12 -16.33
CA ASN A 260 -4.84 4.01 -16.30
C ASN A 260 -5.74 3.76 -15.08
N LEU A 261 -5.56 2.63 -14.40
CA LEU A 261 -6.41 2.16 -13.30
C LEU A 261 -5.65 2.07 -11.97
N CYS A 262 -4.39 1.66 -12.03
CA CYS A 262 -3.47 1.58 -10.90
C CYS A 262 -2.52 2.79 -10.88
N PHE A 263 -2.16 3.27 -9.70
CA PHE A 263 -1.22 4.38 -9.52
C PHE A 263 -0.54 4.32 -8.15
N ASP A 264 0.52 5.10 -7.96
CA ASP A 264 1.25 5.25 -6.68
C ASP A 264 1.57 3.94 -5.95
N VAL A 265 2.36 3.09 -6.60
CA VAL A 265 2.81 1.81 -6.06
C VAL A 265 4.09 1.96 -5.24
N TRP A 266 4.02 1.60 -3.96
CA TRP A 266 5.10 1.79 -2.97
C TRP A 266 5.30 0.56 -2.11
N THR A 267 6.55 0.24 -1.80
CA THR A 267 6.91 -0.76 -0.80
C THR A 267 7.78 -0.15 0.28
N ILE A 268 7.52 -0.46 1.55
CA ILE A 268 8.42 -0.17 2.65
C ILE A 268 9.42 -1.31 2.71
N ARG A 269 10.72 -0.99 2.72
CA ARG A 269 11.82 -1.98 2.73
C ARG A 269 12.47 -2.12 4.09
N LYS A 270 12.46 -1.06 4.88
CA LYS A 270 13.13 -1.05 6.17
C LYS A 270 12.45 -0.11 7.15
N ILE A 271 12.22 -0.63 8.35
CA ILE A 271 11.84 0.13 9.55
C ILE A 271 13.08 0.33 10.43
N ALA A 272 13.08 1.35 11.29
CA ALA A 272 14.14 1.56 12.27
C ALA A 272 14.34 0.29 13.13
N THR A 273 15.59 -0.10 13.36
CA THR A 273 15.95 -1.42 13.91
C THR A 273 15.49 -1.67 15.35
N ASP A 274 15.12 -0.62 16.08
CA ASP A 274 14.60 -0.73 17.44
C ASP A 274 13.07 -0.61 17.50
N SER A 275 12.39 -0.52 16.36
CA SER A 275 10.93 -0.41 16.30
C SER A 275 10.26 -1.53 17.08
N PHE A 276 9.64 -1.16 18.21
CA PHE A 276 8.90 -2.05 19.10
C PHE A 276 9.72 -3.25 19.64
N SER A 277 11.05 -3.09 19.76
CA SER A 277 11.94 -4.06 20.40
C SER A 277 11.97 -3.90 21.94
N ARG A 278 12.16 -5.01 22.67
CA ARG A 278 11.98 -5.11 24.13
C ARG A 278 13.04 -4.36 24.96
N ASP A 279 14.16 -3.97 24.37
CA ASP A 279 15.30 -3.43 25.13
C ASP A 279 15.19 -1.95 25.49
N GLN A 280 14.18 -1.25 24.95
CA GLN A 280 13.97 0.18 25.25
C GLN A 280 13.47 0.48 26.66
N TRP A 281 13.05 -0.52 27.45
CA TRP A 281 12.71 -0.26 28.86
C TRP A 281 13.95 -0.17 29.76
N ASN A 282 15.12 -0.72 29.37
CA ASN A 282 16.24 -0.90 30.31
C ASN A 282 17.64 -0.50 29.84
N ASN A 283 17.88 0.00 28.64
CA ASN A 283 19.19 0.60 28.33
C ASN A 283 19.09 1.72 27.29
N ARG A 284 19.45 2.93 27.74
CA ARG A 284 19.92 3.99 26.85
C ARG A 284 21.31 3.57 26.36
N ASP A 285 21.58 3.83 25.08
CA ASP A 285 22.87 3.69 24.42
C ASP A 285 23.20 2.28 23.93
N THR A 286 22.72 1.93 22.72
CA THR A 286 23.50 1.31 21.63
C THR A 286 22.59 0.98 20.43
N ILE A 287 22.88 1.57 19.28
CA ILE A 287 22.21 1.27 17.99
C ILE A 287 22.93 0.09 17.34
N ASN A 288 22.23 -1.04 17.15
CA ASN A 288 22.73 -2.15 16.34
C ASN A 288 21.77 -2.45 15.17
N TYR A 289 22.35 -2.62 13.99
CA TYR A 289 21.61 -2.79 12.74
C TYR A 289 21.31 -4.27 12.46
N VAL A 290 20.05 -4.61 12.22
CA VAL A 290 19.66 -5.87 11.56
C VAL A 290 19.29 -5.57 10.11
N GLY A 291 20.14 -6.00 9.19
CA GLY A 291 19.76 -6.27 7.80
C GLY A 291 19.50 -7.76 7.66
N ILE A 292 18.49 -8.16 6.89
CA ILE A 292 18.34 -9.56 6.50
C ILE A 292 19.63 -9.95 5.75
N ASN A 293 20.37 -10.90 6.32
CA ASN A 293 21.68 -11.29 5.84
C ASN A 293 21.57 -11.85 4.42
N ARG A 294 22.34 -11.26 3.51
CA ARG A 294 22.61 -11.77 2.16
C ARG A 294 23.54 -12.97 2.30
N ASN A 295 23.10 -14.15 1.85
CA ASN A 295 23.88 -15.31 1.40
C ASN A 295 23.24 -16.60 1.88
N HIS A 296 22.40 -17.22 1.04
CA HIS A 296 22.35 -18.67 0.93
C HIS A 296 22.48 -19.02 -0.56
N ASN A 297 23.72 -19.28 -0.97
CA ASN A 297 24.03 -19.92 -2.24
C ASN A 297 23.46 -21.34 -2.18
N PHE A 298 22.39 -21.59 -2.94
CA PHE A 298 22.02 -22.93 -3.34
C PHE A 298 22.93 -23.35 -4.48
N ASN A 299 24.00 -24.05 -4.15
CA ASN A 299 24.73 -24.93 -5.05
C ASN A 299 25.59 -25.84 -4.18
N ASP A 300 25.07 -27.03 -3.86
CA ASP A 300 25.90 -28.23 -3.72
C ASP A 300 25.00 -29.47 -3.88
N HIS A 301 24.97 -29.94 -5.13
CA HIS A 301 24.66 -31.33 -5.46
C HIS A 301 25.94 -31.97 -6.00
N ASN A 302 26.19 -33.20 -5.55
CA ASN A 302 27.30 -34.11 -5.84
C ASN A 302 28.57 -33.97 -4.99
N ARG A 303 28.63 -34.76 -3.90
CA ARG A 303 29.60 -35.86 -3.81
C ARG A 303 29.19 -36.91 -2.77
N ILE A 304 29.52 -38.15 -3.10
CA ILE A 304 29.08 -39.41 -2.51
C ILE A 304 30.26 -40.04 -1.73
N ILE A 305 29.95 -40.91 -0.76
CA ILE A 305 30.63 -42.14 -0.30
C ILE A 305 31.43 -42.09 1.04
N GLU A 306 30.98 -42.99 1.93
CA GLU A 306 31.62 -43.74 3.03
C GLU A 306 32.18 -43.01 4.27
N SER A 307 31.58 -43.28 5.42
CA SER A 307 32.17 -44.22 6.40
C SER A 307 31.16 -44.56 7.50
N ILE A 308 31.10 -45.86 7.76
CA ILE A 308 30.42 -46.53 8.87
C ILE A 308 31.23 -46.28 10.14
N GLU A 309 30.59 -45.89 11.24
CA GLU A 309 31.01 -46.34 12.58
C GLU A 309 29.77 -46.64 13.41
N GLU A 310 29.79 -47.86 13.94
CA GLU A 310 28.85 -48.48 14.87
C GLU A 310 28.88 -47.78 16.23
N SER A 311 27.74 -47.70 16.89
CA SER A 311 27.69 -47.82 18.34
C SER A 311 26.36 -48.45 18.73
N ASP A 312 26.48 -49.71 19.12
CA ASP A 312 25.50 -50.48 19.87
C ASP A 312 25.03 -49.68 21.10
N ASP A 313 23.74 -49.76 21.39
CA ASP A 313 23.27 -50.01 22.75
C ASP A 313 21.82 -50.51 22.64
N ASP A 314 21.70 -51.79 22.97
CA ASP A 314 20.47 -52.52 23.25
C ASP A 314 19.72 -51.84 24.41
N ASP A 315 18.39 -51.82 24.33
CA ASP A 315 17.55 -52.42 25.37
C ASP A 315 16.08 -52.43 24.90
N ASP A 316 15.57 -53.66 24.90
CA ASP A 316 14.23 -54.10 24.60
C ASP A 316 13.19 -53.59 25.64
N ASP A 317 11.94 -53.48 25.18
CA ASP A 317 10.76 -54.15 25.74
C ASP A 317 9.47 -53.32 25.52
N ASP A 318 8.64 -53.85 24.60
CA ASP A 318 7.21 -54.17 24.76
C ASP A 318 6.28 -53.16 25.48
N ASP A 319 5.20 -52.69 24.83
CA ASP A 319 4.01 -53.51 24.56
C ASP A 319 2.81 -52.66 24.06
N ASP A 320 1.93 -53.38 23.37
CA ASP A 320 0.68 -53.16 22.66
C ASP A 320 -0.36 -52.06 23.01
N SER A 321 -1.07 -51.67 21.91
CA SER A 321 -2.52 -51.35 21.80
C SER A 321 -3.03 -50.08 22.50
N ASP A 322 -4.04 -49.32 22.06
CA ASP A 322 -5.26 -49.61 21.31
C ASP A 322 -5.89 -48.30 20.77
N GLN A 323 -6.61 -48.44 19.67
CA GLN A 323 -7.84 -47.74 19.25
C GLN A 323 -8.08 -46.20 19.29
N SER A 324 -8.33 -45.71 18.06
CA SER A 324 -9.51 -44.96 17.58
C SER A 324 -10.00 -43.71 18.34
N TYR A 325 -9.95 -42.56 17.66
CA TYR A 325 -11.12 -41.66 17.56
C TYR A 325 -10.96 -40.67 16.40
N ASN A 326 -11.90 -40.69 15.44
CA ASN A 326 -12.07 -39.69 14.39
C ASN A 326 -13.56 -39.34 14.33
N PRO A 327 -13.99 -38.10 14.62
CA PRO A 327 -15.38 -37.72 14.47
C PRO A 327 -15.61 -36.70 13.34
N TYR A 328 -16.73 -36.92 12.65
CA TYR A 328 -17.47 -36.02 11.74
C TYR A 328 -17.28 -36.17 10.22
N GLN A 329 -17.74 -37.33 9.72
CA GLN A 329 -18.57 -37.36 8.50
C GLN A 329 -19.99 -37.79 8.86
N ASN A 330 -20.99 -36.98 8.50
CA ASN A 330 -22.30 -37.42 8.02
C ASN A 330 -23.18 -36.23 7.65
N TYR A 331 -23.54 -36.11 6.37
CA TYR A 331 -24.91 -35.89 5.92
C TYR A 331 -25.01 -36.26 4.44
N ARG A 332 -25.66 -37.39 4.17
CA ARG A 332 -26.07 -37.84 2.83
C ARG A 332 -27.54 -38.24 2.91
N GLY A 333 -28.32 -37.77 1.95
CA GLY A 333 -29.59 -38.38 1.55
C GLY A 333 -30.78 -37.42 1.55
N TYR A 334 -31.18 -36.97 0.36
CA TYR A 334 -32.50 -37.30 -0.20
C TYR A 334 -32.43 -37.26 -1.72
N ARG A 335 -33.09 -38.24 -2.34
CA ARG A 335 -33.03 -38.61 -3.76
C ARG A 335 -34.40 -38.35 -4.38
N GLU A 336 -34.38 -37.71 -5.55
CA GLU A 336 -35.26 -37.82 -6.74
C GLU A 336 -36.75 -38.15 -6.59
N GLN A 337 -37.60 -37.32 -7.23
CA GLN A 337 -38.67 -37.81 -8.12
C GLN A 337 -38.92 -36.84 -9.29
N ARG A 338 -39.06 -37.42 -10.49
CA ARG A 338 -39.24 -36.78 -11.80
C ARG A 338 -40.73 -36.65 -12.21
N ASN A 339 -40.92 -35.81 -13.23
CA ASN A 339 -41.85 -35.90 -14.39
C ASN A 339 -43.18 -35.11 -14.35
N ARG A 340 -43.30 -34.18 -15.32
CA ARG A 340 -44.31 -34.08 -16.43
C ARG A 340 -43.96 -32.83 -17.28
N ARG A 341 -43.36 -32.98 -18.47
CA ARG A 341 -43.98 -32.93 -19.83
C ARG A 341 -45.09 -31.89 -20.04
N ASN A 342 -44.85 -30.94 -20.94
CA ASN A 342 -45.61 -30.80 -22.19
C ASN A 342 -44.83 -29.96 -23.22
N ASP A 343 -44.69 -30.54 -24.41
CA ASP A 343 -44.22 -29.97 -25.67
C ASP A 343 -45.22 -28.93 -26.23
N PHE A 344 -44.81 -28.09 -27.19
CA PHE A 344 -45.43 -27.99 -28.53
C PHE A 344 -44.68 -26.96 -29.44
N TYR A 345 -44.04 -27.49 -30.50
CA TYR A 345 -43.89 -27.04 -31.91
C TYR A 345 -43.11 -25.77 -32.37
N GLN A 346 -41.95 -26.06 -33.00
CA GLN A 346 -41.43 -25.69 -34.35
C GLN A 346 -42.38 -25.00 -35.36
N GLU A 347 -42.02 -24.25 -36.42
CA GLU A 347 -40.80 -23.72 -37.11
C GLU A 347 -41.37 -22.81 -38.27
N PRO A 348 -40.67 -22.49 -39.38
CA PRO A 348 -39.97 -21.23 -39.68
C PRO A 348 -40.60 -20.48 -40.89
N PHE A 349 -40.03 -19.36 -41.38
CA PHE A 349 -39.90 -19.08 -42.82
C PHE A 349 -39.11 -17.79 -43.12
N THR A 350 -38.56 -17.77 -44.33
CA THR A 350 -37.44 -17.03 -44.91
C THR A 350 -37.74 -15.62 -45.46
N GLY A 351 -36.70 -14.77 -45.52
CA GLY A 351 -36.27 -14.15 -46.80
C GLY A 351 -36.45 -12.63 -47.04
N TYR A 352 -35.37 -12.05 -47.60
CA TYR A 352 -35.25 -10.87 -48.48
C TYR A 352 -35.01 -9.43 -47.94
N SER A 353 -33.75 -9.00 -48.11
CA SER A 353 -33.19 -7.82 -48.84
C SER A 353 -33.72 -6.38 -48.69
N GLY A 354 -32.75 -5.44 -48.67
CA GLY A 354 -32.88 -4.00 -48.92
C GLY A 354 -32.61 -3.20 -47.64
N GLY A 355 -31.62 -2.31 -47.52
CA GLY A 355 -31.20 -1.29 -48.47
C GLY A 355 -31.56 0.08 -47.87
N ASP A 356 -30.54 0.90 -47.62
CA ASP A 356 -30.54 2.36 -47.41
C ASP A 356 -30.75 2.98 -46.01
N ASN A 357 -29.67 3.67 -45.60
CA ASN A 357 -29.58 5.05 -45.12
C ASN A 357 -30.63 5.58 -44.14
N SER A 358 -30.17 5.88 -42.91
CA SER A 358 -30.15 7.28 -42.44
C SER A 358 -29.34 7.42 -41.17
N SER A 359 -28.24 8.16 -41.31
CA SER A 359 -27.48 8.81 -40.26
C SER A 359 -28.32 9.88 -39.56
N TYR A 360 -28.44 9.81 -38.24
CA TYR A 360 -28.75 10.99 -37.41
C TYR A 360 -27.61 11.21 -36.42
N SER A 361 -26.74 12.15 -36.81
CA SER A 361 -25.78 12.82 -35.94
C SER A 361 -26.49 13.97 -35.23
N PHE A 362 -26.34 14.05 -33.90
CA PHE A 362 -26.50 15.29 -33.17
C PHE A 362 -25.13 15.73 -32.67
N TYR A 363 -24.63 16.80 -33.28
CA TYR A 363 -23.49 17.59 -32.83
C TYR A 363 -23.81 18.27 -31.49
N ASN A 364 -22.82 18.32 -30.61
CA ASN A 364 -22.62 19.50 -29.77
C ASN A 364 -21.15 19.93 -29.84
N GLN A 365 -20.98 21.18 -30.25
CA GLN A 365 -19.74 21.92 -30.49
C GLN A 365 -18.87 22.05 -29.24
N TYR A 366 -17.57 21.85 -29.40
CA TYR A 366 -16.57 22.78 -28.84
C TYR A 366 -15.47 23.01 -29.88
N GLN A 367 -15.41 24.24 -30.35
CA GLN A 367 -14.36 24.77 -31.21
C GLN A 367 -13.05 24.88 -30.42
N ARG A 368 -11.95 24.41 -31.00
CA ARG A 368 -10.67 25.11 -30.98
C ARG A 368 -9.99 24.94 -32.34
N ASP A 369 -9.65 26.07 -32.92
CA ASP A 369 -8.91 26.21 -34.15
C ASP A 369 -7.47 25.69 -33.98
N ASP A 370 -7.03 24.85 -34.91
CA ASP A 370 -5.63 24.76 -35.31
C ASP A 370 -5.59 24.73 -36.84
N GLN A 371 -4.88 25.69 -37.42
CA GLN A 371 -4.69 25.83 -38.86
C GLN A 371 -3.23 25.61 -39.24
N PHE A 372 -3.04 24.69 -40.21
CA PHE A 372 -1.90 24.47 -41.10
C PHE A 372 -0.57 24.00 -40.46
N GLY A 373 0.14 22.98 -40.95
CA GLY A 373 -0.02 22.14 -42.13
C GLY A 373 1.34 21.56 -42.55
N SER A 374 1.43 20.22 -42.55
CA SER A 374 2.03 19.37 -43.58
C SER A 374 3.56 19.31 -43.84
N ARG A 375 4.03 18.04 -43.79
CA ARG A 375 5.04 17.32 -44.61
C ARG A 375 6.53 17.31 -44.17
N GLY A 376 7.08 16.09 -44.11
CA GLY A 376 8.51 15.83 -44.39
C GLY A 376 9.20 14.74 -43.55
N ASP A 377 8.92 13.47 -43.86
CA ASP A 377 9.88 12.39 -44.16
C ASP A 377 11.35 12.35 -43.60
N TYR A 378 11.73 11.11 -43.23
CA TYR A 378 13.05 10.44 -43.17
C TYR A 378 14.13 10.77 -42.11
N SER A 379 14.45 9.70 -41.36
CA SER A 379 15.80 9.16 -41.04
C SER A 379 16.60 9.68 -39.83
N ASN A 380 17.06 8.69 -39.06
CA ASN A 380 18.30 8.59 -38.25
C ASN A 380 18.63 9.71 -37.25
N PHE A 381 18.59 9.36 -35.95
CA PHE A 381 19.34 10.06 -34.90
C PHE A 381 20.22 9.07 -34.13
N ASP A 382 21.53 9.24 -34.31
CA ASP A 382 22.63 8.77 -33.46
C ASP A 382 22.96 9.88 -32.44
N PRO A 383 23.38 9.57 -31.19
CA PRO A 383 23.42 10.53 -30.09
C PRO A 383 24.82 11.11 -29.89
N SER A 384 24.91 12.42 -29.69
CA SER A 384 26.05 13.07 -29.02
C SER A 384 25.74 14.56 -28.84
N TRP A 385 26.63 15.27 -28.14
CA TRP A 385 26.64 16.71 -27.84
C TRP A 385 26.16 17.11 -26.44
N CYS A 386 26.99 16.73 -25.45
CA CYS A 386 27.47 17.71 -24.48
C CYS A 386 28.44 18.66 -25.18
N THR A 387 28.18 19.97 -25.15
CA THR A 387 29.21 21.03 -24.98
C THR A 387 28.52 22.40 -24.87
N THR A 388 28.72 23.08 -23.76
CA THR A 388 28.46 24.52 -23.56
C THR A 388 29.63 25.35 -24.09
N PRO A 389 29.40 26.57 -24.60
CA PRO A 389 30.38 27.63 -24.57
C PRO A 389 29.92 28.87 -23.76
N ASN A 390 30.92 29.52 -23.13
CA ASN A 390 30.84 30.73 -22.31
C ASN A 390 30.94 32.05 -23.13
N PHE A 391 30.65 33.15 -22.42
CA PHE A 391 30.93 34.59 -22.65
C PHE A 391 29.82 35.37 -23.41
N PHE A 392 29.24 36.49 -22.91
CA PHE A 392 29.90 37.76 -22.53
C PHE A 392 29.02 38.72 -21.66
N SER A 393 29.69 39.45 -20.75
CA SER A 393 29.52 40.85 -20.27
C SER A 393 28.18 41.47 -19.77
N ASN A 394 28.15 41.72 -18.45
CA ASN A 394 27.66 42.83 -17.57
C ASN A 394 27.17 44.17 -18.22
N PRO A 395 26.35 45.04 -17.54
CA PRO A 395 26.63 45.61 -16.20
C PRO A 395 25.45 45.90 -15.21
N PHE A 396 25.77 45.89 -13.89
CA PHE A 396 25.28 46.72 -12.74
C PHE A 396 23.74 46.95 -12.54
N ILE A 397 23.07 46.77 -11.39
CA ILE A 397 23.20 47.39 -10.03
C ILE A 397 22.41 46.54 -8.95
N PRO A 398 22.33 46.87 -7.63
CA PRO A 398 23.00 46.18 -6.53
C PRO A 398 22.08 45.44 -5.50
N SER A 399 22.70 44.56 -4.70
CA SER A 399 22.11 43.87 -3.54
C SER A 399 21.84 44.80 -2.34
N PRO A 400 20.81 44.54 -1.50
CA PRO A 400 20.69 45.17 -0.19
C PRO A 400 21.48 44.38 0.87
N THR A 401 22.41 45.06 1.52
CA THR A 401 23.13 44.62 2.72
C THR A 401 22.39 45.01 4.01
N PHE A 402 22.46 44.12 4.99
CA PHE A 402 22.14 44.34 6.42
C PHE A 402 22.85 45.55 7.02
N PRO A 403 22.28 46.19 8.06
CA PRO A 403 23.05 46.98 9.01
C PRO A 403 23.29 46.23 10.33
N ALA A 404 24.51 46.37 10.84
CA ALA A 404 24.90 46.03 12.20
C ALA A 404 25.51 47.25 12.90
N TYR A 405 25.33 47.27 14.24
CA TYR A 405 25.99 48.07 15.30
C TYR A 405 25.47 49.47 15.65
N GLN A 406 24.99 49.63 16.90
CA GLN A 406 25.79 50.27 17.95
C GLN A 406 25.32 49.92 19.39
N GLN A 407 26.31 49.71 20.26
CA GLN A 407 26.21 49.51 21.71
C GLN A 407 25.81 50.79 22.45
N TYR A 408 25.03 50.64 23.53
CA TYR A 408 25.21 51.40 24.77
C TYR A 408 25.11 50.39 25.93
N GLY A 409 26.15 50.34 26.76
CA GLY A 409 26.13 49.60 28.01
C GLY A 409 25.54 50.43 29.14
N GLN A 410 24.97 49.77 30.15
CA GLN A 410 25.28 49.96 31.57
C GLN A 410 24.89 48.71 32.36
N SER A 411 25.74 48.42 33.35
CA SER A 411 25.78 47.31 34.29
C SER A 411 24.77 47.41 35.43
N TYR A 412 24.85 46.43 36.35
CA TYR A 412 24.19 46.21 37.66
C TYR A 412 23.08 45.17 37.55
N GLY A 413 23.06 44.07 38.30
CA GLY A 413 23.91 43.55 39.36
C GLY A 413 23.24 42.27 39.88
N TYR A 414 24.04 41.32 40.34
CA TYR A 414 23.62 40.04 40.92
C TYR A 414 22.58 40.20 42.03
N THR A 415 21.60 39.28 42.11
CA THR A 415 21.39 38.38 43.27
C THR A 415 20.14 37.50 43.06
N ASN A 416 20.36 36.19 43.12
CA ASN A 416 19.36 35.19 43.52
C ASN A 416 19.62 34.93 45.02
N PRO A 417 18.59 34.80 45.86
CA PRO A 417 18.43 33.46 46.42
C PRO A 417 16.98 33.02 46.66
N TYR A 418 16.80 31.72 46.46
CA TYR A 418 15.82 30.84 47.09
C TYR A 418 15.42 31.23 48.51
N THR A 419 14.11 31.20 48.79
CA THR A 419 13.51 30.69 50.04
C THR A 419 12.00 30.52 49.79
N TYR A 420 11.53 29.27 49.74
CA TYR A 420 10.11 28.95 49.92
C TYR A 420 9.93 28.59 51.39
N ASP A 421 9.14 29.40 52.08
CA ASP A 421 8.77 29.22 53.47
C ASP A 421 7.76 28.08 53.61
N TYR A 422 8.10 27.14 54.49
CA TYR A 422 7.15 26.23 55.11
C TYR A 422 6.38 27.02 56.17
N ASN A 423 5.05 27.10 56.07
CA ASN A 423 4.24 27.12 57.28
C ASN A 423 2.86 26.52 57.09
N SER A 424 2.54 25.70 58.07
CA SER A 424 1.42 24.80 58.26
C SER A 424 0.31 25.41 59.10
N ASN A 425 -0.91 24.86 58.91
CA ASN A 425 -2.10 24.90 59.81
C ASN A 425 -2.83 26.25 59.85
N PHE A 426 -4.15 26.37 59.69
CA PHE A 426 -5.30 25.53 60.05
C PHE A 426 -6.45 25.72 59.05
#